data_AF-A0A9P3IQG2-F1
#
_entry.id   AF-A0A9P3IQG2-F1
#
_cell.length_a   1.000
_cell.length_b   1.000
_cell.length_c   1.000
_cell.angle_alpha   90.00
_cell.angle_beta   90.00
_cell.angle_gamma   90.00
#
_symmetry.space_group_name_H-M   'P 1'
#
loop_
_entity.id
_entity.type
_entity.pdbx_description
1 polymer ?
#
loop_
_entity_poly.entity_id
_entity_poly.type
_entity_poly.pdbx_seq_one_letter_code
_entity_poly.pdbx_strand_id
1 'polypeptide(L)'
;MGMGMEHYDVVVVGAGIMGSCAAYELAKRGRSVLLLEQFDLLHRRGSSHGESRIIRRTYPEDHYTALMPLAYALWESASNEAGYSPLTVTGGLDFGPRTNSDLAAVLASCCNHGVPHQLLEGAALRERFPMLDFPDGSDSDLVGVFCPDAGVLHATKSVAMFQQLAARHGAALRDKTAVTAIEPLQDKEAATGVDDCVDGGDAARIHVVTSKGSVTCNDCVVAAGAWAGKLLERATGRKLPLEPLRTTVAYWRVAGEGGADADCAPAAAAAAGDSAAAGNAATAASDGGACSSSSSGSTSKGSSTTIPLFINYDEPYVYGIPSLEFPDLIKVSLHSGLPCPDPDNRPSLPDAHAARTVLVPWLQARFGNRVTTEPVMMESCLYTMTPDQDFIIDRIPLASGKGEQVAEESQERDAKLVLGDGEQGDGAGEESPGEVVGRGVNIVVAAGFSGHGFKFGPLVGKMAADLVMGHADGTTGGVSSISGIGGFSGVKLDDGEENEAGNLGSDVLEMVKCGVVPSLFSYRRFLKGGQGNLKACGPQVRPVGDGKLLMGGTGTGY
;
A
#
# COMPACT_ATOMS: atom_id res chain seq x y z
N MET A 1 -42.44 -7.39 -13.71
CA MET A 1 -41.20 -7.34 -14.52
C MET A 1 -40.07 -7.70 -13.59
N GLY A 2 -39.48 -8.88 -13.74
CA GLY A 2 -38.30 -9.26 -12.96
C GLY A 2 -37.13 -8.41 -13.45
N MET A 3 -36.56 -7.58 -12.59
CA MET A 3 -35.31 -6.90 -12.91
C MET A 3 -34.22 -7.98 -12.95
N GLY A 4 -33.62 -8.21 -14.13
CA GLY A 4 -32.45 -9.07 -14.25
C GLY A 4 -31.32 -8.58 -13.34
N MET A 5 -30.53 -9.51 -12.80
CA MET A 5 -29.39 -9.18 -11.95
C MET A 5 -28.37 -8.37 -12.77
N GLU A 6 -27.90 -7.24 -12.22
CA GLU A 6 -26.91 -6.41 -12.91
C GLU A 6 -25.60 -7.18 -13.14
N HIS A 7 -24.96 -6.91 -14.27
CA HIS A 7 -23.70 -7.54 -14.68
C HIS A 7 -22.63 -6.50 -14.99
N TYR A 8 -21.41 -6.75 -14.52
CA TYR A 8 -20.22 -5.92 -14.75
C TYR A 8 -19.07 -6.78 -15.26
N ASP A 9 -18.13 -6.20 -15.99
CA ASP A 9 -16.89 -6.91 -16.30
C ASP A 9 -16.11 -7.22 -15.01
N VAL A 10 -16.02 -6.22 -14.13
CA VAL A 10 -15.24 -6.33 -12.88
C VAL A 10 -15.99 -5.68 -11.73
N VAL A 11 -16.07 -6.39 -10.61
CA VAL A 11 -16.46 -5.81 -9.32
C VAL A 11 -15.21 -5.60 -8.47
N VAL A 12 -15.02 -4.39 -7.95
CA VAL A 12 -13.95 -4.05 -7.02
C VAL A 12 -14.54 -3.86 -5.62
N VAL A 13 -14.05 -4.63 -4.65
CA VAL A 13 -14.54 -4.65 -3.27
C VAL A 13 -13.59 -3.87 -2.35
N GLY A 14 -14.09 -2.74 -1.84
CA GLY A 14 -13.40 -1.79 -0.97
C GLY A 14 -12.99 -0.53 -1.72
N ALA A 15 -13.58 0.62 -1.39
CA ALA A 15 -13.31 1.91 -2.05
C ALA A 15 -12.25 2.76 -1.33
N GLY A 16 -11.31 2.10 -0.64
CA GLY A 16 -10.08 2.73 -0.16
C GLY A 16 -9.14 3.12 -1.32
N ILE A 17 -7.92 3.53 -1.00
CA ILE A 17 -6.96 3.99 -2.02
C ILE A 17 -6.69 2.91 -3.09
N MET A 18 -6.51 1.65 -2.68
CA MET A 18 -6.15 0.55 -3.58
C MET A 18 -7.29 0.21 -4.54
N GLY A 19 -8.50 0.00 -4.03
CA GLY A 19 -9.66 -0.31 -4.85
C GLY A 19 -10.09 0.87 -5.73
N SER A 20 -9.94 2.11 -5.26
CA SER A 20 -10.21 3.30 -6.10
C SER A 20 -9.22 3.40 -7.26
N CYS A 21 -7.93 3.14 -7.02
CA CYS A 21 -6.92 3.09 -8.09
C CYS A 21 -7.17 1.94 -9.06
N ALA A 22 -7.54 0.75 -8.58
CA ALA A 22 -7.87 -0.40 -9.42
C ALA A 22 -9.11 -0.12 -10.29
N ALA A 23 -10.17 0.44 -9.71
CA ALA A 23 -11.36 0.83 -10.44
C ALA A 23 -11.08 1.88 -11.51
N TYR A 24 -10.24 2.88 -11.19
CA TYR A 24 -9.77 3.87 -12.15
C TYR A 24 -9.02 3.22 -13.32
N GLU A 25 -8.04 2.38 -13.05
CA GLU A 25 -7.22 1.72 -14.08
C GLU A 25 -8.05 0.78 -14.96
N LEU A 26 -8.98 0.02 -14.38
CA LEU A 26 -9.89 -0.86 -15.11
C LEU A 26 -10.88 -0.09 -16.00
N ALA A 27 -11.51 0.96 -15.45
CA ALA A 27 -12.47 1.78 -16.19
C ALA A 27 -11.78 2.57 -17.31
N LYS A 28 -10.58 3.11 -17.06
CA LYS A 28 -9.75 3.78 -18.07
C LYS A 28 -9.41 2.88 -19.26
N ARG A 29 -9.39 1.56 -19.05
CA ARG A 29 -9.18 0.53 -20.09
C ARG A 29 -10.48 0.01 -20.69
N GLY A 30 -11.60 0.70 -20.46
CA GLY A 30 -12.89 0.43 -21.08
C GLY A 30 -13.67 -0.73 -20.46
N ARG A 31 -13.31 -1.22 -19.26
CA ARG A 31 -14.09 -2.25 -18.57
C ARG A 31 -15.31 -1.65 -17.88
N SER A 32 -16.43 -2.37 -17.89
CA SER A 32 -17.58 -2.06 -17.04
C SER A 32 -17.26 -2.40 -15.59
N VAL A 33 -17.09 -1.38 -14.74
CA VAL A 33 -16.62 -1.55 -13.35
C VAL A 33 -17.67 -1.12 -12.35
N LEU A 34 -17.86 -1.93 -11.31
CA LEU A 34 -18.56 -1.56 -10.08
C LEU A 34 -17.60 -1.52 -8.90
N LEU A 35 -17.42 -0.35 -8.28
CA LEU A 35 -16.68 -0.17 -7.04
C LEU A 35 -17.64 -0.15 -5.83
N LEU A 36 -17.47 -1.10 -4.92
CA LEU A 36 -18.32 -1.28 -3.74
C LEU A 36 -17.60 -0.85 -2.45
N GLU A 37 -18.27 -0.09 -1.61
CA GLU A 37 -17.82 0.29 -0.26
C GLU A 37 -18.88 -0.07 0.77
N GLN A 38 -18.47 -0.71 1.87
CA GLN A 38 -19.38 -1.13 2.94
C GLN A 38 -19.87 0.04 3.80
N PHE A 39 -19.13 1.15 3.83
CA PHE A 39 -19.47 2.39 4.54
C PHE A 39 -19.79 3.54 3.58
N ASP A 40 -19.95 4.76 4.07
CA ASP A 40 -19.94 5.95 3.21
C ASP A 40 -18.61 6.05 2.44
N LEU A 41 -18.61 6.61 1.23
CA LEU A 41 -17.35 6.99 0.58
C LEU A 41 -16.60 7.98 1.45
N LEU A 42 -15.27 7.87 1.48
CA LEU A 42 -14.38 8.74 2.28
C LEU A 42 -14.60 8.64 3.81
N HIS A 43 -15.21 7.55 4.28
CA HIS A 43 -15.37 7.27 5.71
C HIS A 43 -14.03 7.15 6.47
N ARG A 44 -14.09 7.31 7.79
CA ARG A 44 -12.92 7.25 8.71
C ARG A 44 -12.75 5.90 9.42
N ARG A 45 -13.30 4.82 8.84
CA ARG A 45 -13.25 3.47 9.45
C ARG A 45 -12.16 2.58 8.86
N GLY A 46 -11.59 2.93 7.71
CA GLY A 46 -10.57 2.11 7.03
C GLY A 46 -9.13 2.54 7.35
N SER A 47 -8.24 2.30 6.40
CA SER A 47 -6.81 2.65 6.47
C SER A 47 -6.41 3.80 5.53
N SER A 48 -7.35 4.31 4.73
CA SER A 48 -7.10 5.34 3.71
C SER A 48 -7.53 6.76 4.12
N HIS A 49 -8.13 6.91 5.31
CA HIS A 49 -8.62 8.19 5.81
C HIS A 49 -7.53 9.03 6.50
N GLY A 50 -7.94 10.18 7.02
CA GLY A 50 -7.07 11.14 7.69
C GLY A 50 -6.52 12.14 6.69
N GLU A 51 -5.66 13.02 7.19
CA GLU A 51 -5.20 14.14 6.38
C GLU A 51 -4.07 13.74 5.43
N SER A 52 -3.12 12.91 5.87
CA SER A 52 -1.94 12.64 5.03
C SER A 52 -1.26 11.28 5.15
N ARG A 53 -0.41 10.99 4.15
CA ARG A 53 0.51 9.85 4.07
C ARG A 53 1.86 10.27 3.48
N ILE A 54 2.94 9.65 3.98
CA ILE A 54 4.29 9.84 3.43
C ILE A 54 4.39 9.15 2.07
N ILE A 55 5.01 9.81 1.10
CA ILE A 55 5.57 9.19 -0.11
C ILE A 55 7.08 9.45 -0.13
N ARG A 56 7.87 8.40 -0.38
CA ARG A 56 9.34 8.45 -0.35
C ARG A 56 9.92 7.35 -1.24
N ARG A 57 11.14 7.53 -1.73
CA ARG A 57 11.90 6.51 -2.47
C ARG A 57 12.78 5.64 -1.58
N THR A 58 13.12 6.11 -0.39
CA THR A 58 13.98 5.44 0.57
C THR A 58 13.30 4.20 1.13
N TYR A 59 13.83 3.00 0.93
CA TYR A 59 13.33 1.77 1.56
C TYR A 59 14.50 0.85 1.96
N PRO A 60 14.41 0.16 3.12
CA PRO A 60 15.35 -0.91 3.44
C PRO A 60 15.27 -2.05 2.44
N GLU A 61 14.06 -2.39 1.98
CA GLU A 61 13.85 -3.42 0.98
C GLU A 61 14.06 -2.84 -0.42
N ASP A 62 15.11 -3.31 -1.09
CA ASP A 62 15.56 -2.81 -2.40
C ASP A 62 14.45 -2.84 -3.47
N HIS A 63 13.61 -3.89 -3.47
CA HIS A 63 12.52 -4.04 -4.43
C HIS A 63 11.46 -2.93 -4.33
N TYR A 64 11.20 -2.37 -3.14
CA TYR A 64 10.29 -1.23 -3.03
C TYR A 64 10.91 0.03 -3.64
N THR A 65 12.21 0.27 -3.40
CA THR A 65 12.92 1.39 -4.01
C THR A 65 12.85 1.31 -5.54
N ALA A 66 13.04 0.13 -6.11
CA ALA A 66 12.95 -0.14 -7.55
C ALA A 66 11.57 0.21 -8.16
N LEU A 67 10.48 0.03 -7.39
CA LEU A 67 9.11 0.30 -7.84
C LEU A 67 8.71 1.77 -7.75
N MET A 68 9.39 2.57 -6.92
CA MET A 68 8.98 3.94 -6.66
C MET A 68 9.02 4.86 -7.89
N PRO A 69 9.99 4.80 -8.83
CA PRO A 69 9.94 5.60 -10.05
C PRO A 69 8.61 5.50 -10.80
N LEU A 70 8.10 4.28 -10.97
CA LEU A 70 6.81 4.05 -11.63
C LEU A 70 5.64 4.53 -10.76
N ALA A 71 5.68 4.31 -9.44
CA ALA A 71 4.65 4.82 -8.54
C ALA A 71 4.53 6.36 -8.62
N TYR A 72 5.64 7.09 -8.60
CA TYR A 72 5.66 8.56 -8.77
C TYR A 72 5.10 8.99 -10.13
N ALA A 73 5.52 8.33 -11.22
CA ALA A 73 5.02 8.64 -12.56
C ALA A 73 3.50 8.43 -12.68
N LEU A 74 2.96 7.39 -12.03
CA LEU A 74 1.52 7.14 -12.01
C LEU A 74 0.75 8.15 -11.16
N TRP A 75 1.31 8.62 -10.04
CA TRP A 75 0.74 9.72 -9.26
C TRP A 75 0.70 11.03 -10.08
N GLU A 76 1.79 11.34 -10.78
CA GLU A 76 1.88 12.52 -11.65
C GLU A 76 0.86 12.44 -12.79
N SER A 77 0.79 11.30 -13.48
CA SER A 77 -0.18 11.05 -14.56
C SER A 77 -1.62 11.22 -14.10
N ALA A 78 -1.99 10.62 -12.96
CA ALA A 78 -3.33 10.77 -12.39
C ALA A 78 -3.61 12.21 -11.93
N SER A 79 -2.62 12.91 -11.38
CA SER A 79 -2.75 14.32 -10.98
C SER A 79 -3.00 15.24 -12.18
N ASN A 80 -2.29 15.01 -13.27
CA ASN A 80 -2.46 15.75 -14.53
C ASN A 80 -3.86 15.54 -15.11
N GLU A 81 -4.36 14.30 -15.07
CA GLU A 81 -5.73 13.98 -15.52
C GLU A 81 -6.80 14.55 -14.59
N ALA A 82 -6.55 14.58 -13.28
CA ALA A 82 -7.47 15.17 -12.30
C ALA A 82 -7.52 16.70 -12.38
N GLY A 83 -6.43 17.33 -12.84
CA GLY A 83 -6.26 18.78 -12.88
C GLY A 83 -5.72 19.38 -11.58
N TYR A 84 -5.26 18.56 -10.64
CA TYR A 84 -4.61 18.98 -9.40
C TYR A 84 -3.70 17.87 -8.86
N SER A 85 -2.67 18.23 -8.10
CA SER A 85 -1.82 17.25 -7.40
C SER A 85 -2.24 17.11 -5.93
N PRO A 86 -2.38 15.88 -5.41
CA PRO A 86 -2.53 15.65 -3.97
C PRO A 86 -1.17 15.59 -3.25
N LEU A 87 -0.04 15.71 -3.95
CA LEU A 87 1.30 15.63 -3.38
C LEU A 87 1.86 17.03 -3.07
N THR A 88 2.27 17.22 -1.83
CA THR A 88 3.13 18.33 -1.41
C THR A 88 4.54 17.80 -1.21
N VAL A 89 5.50 18.23 -2.04
CA VAL A 89 6.91 17.84 -1.91
C VAL A 89 7.54 18.64 -0.76
N THR A 90 8.14 17.93 0.20
CA THR A 90 8.74 18.53 1.41
C THR A 90 10.23 18.24 1.52
N GLY A 91 10.73 17.27 0.76
CA GLY A 91 11.89 16.49 1.16
C GLY A 91 11.59 15.60 2.37
N GLY A 92 12.44 14.61 2.60
CA GLY A 92 12.27 13.64 3.68
C GLY A 92 13.61 13.23 4.27
N LEU A 93 13.64 13.09 5.59
CA LEU A 93 14.81 12.69 6.36
C LEU A 93 14.59 11.31 6.99
N ASP A 94 15.27 10.29 6.48
CA ASP A 94 15.42 9.01 7.15
C ASP A 94 16.68 9.10 8.03
N PHE A 95 16.60 8.93 9.35
CA PHE A 95 17.75 9.09 10.24
C PHE A 95 17.78 8.07 11.38
N GLY A 96 18.95 7.86 11.96
CA GLY A 96 19.16 6.88 13.03
C GLY A 96 20.65 6.61 13.26
N PRO A 97 21.00 5.68 14.18
CA PRO A 97 22.38 5.25 14.37
C PRO A 97 22.98 4.72 13.07
N ARG A 98 24.23 5.06 12.77
CA ARG A 98 24.96 4.56 11.59
C ARG A 98 25.01 3.04 11.55
N THR A 99 25.01 2.40 12.72
CA THR A 99 25.06 0.95 12.90
C THR A 99 23.71 0.26 12.66
N ASN A 100 22.62 1.01 12.47
CA ASN A 100 21.31 0.46 12.18
C ASN A 100 21.31 -0.17 10.76
N SER A 101 20.98 -1.46 10.68
CA SER A 101 20.99 -2.21 9.43
C SER A 101 19.98 -1.71 8.40
N ASP A 102 18.81 -1.26 8.85
CA ASP A 102 17.73 -0.84 7.97
C ASP A 102 18.03 0.52 7.34
N LEU A 103 18.61 1.45 8.13
CA LEU A 103 19.09 2.73 7.61
C LEU A 103 20.26 2.54 6.62
N ALA A 104 21.18 1.62 6.91
CA ALA A 104 22.24 1.25 5.99
C ALA A 104 21.68 0.66 4.68
N ALA A 105 20.64 -0.17 4.76
CA ALA A 105 19.94 -0.74 3.61
C ALA A 105 19.17 0.32 2.81
N VAL A 106 18.59 1.34 3.47
CA VAL A 106 18.00 2.52 2.80
C VAL A 106 19.03 3.24 1.94
N LEU A 107 20.22 3.51 2.50
CA LEU A 107 21.30 4.17 1.77
C LEU A 107 21.77 3.33 0.57
N ALA A 108 21.96 2.02 0.79
CA ALA A 108 22.36 1.08 -0.26
C ALA A 108 21.32 1.04 -1.40
N SER A 109 20.04 0.93 -1.08
CA SER A 109 18.95 0.93 -2.07
C SER A 109 18.90 2.23 -2.86
N CYS A 110 19.12 3.39 -2.19
CA CYS A 110 19.19 4.67 -2.90
C CYS A 110 20.34 4.71 -3.91
N CYS A 111 21.51 4.18 -3.55
CA CYS A 111 22.65 4.06 -4.46
C CYS A 111 22.36 3.11 -5.64
N ASN A 112 21.79 1.93 -5.36
CA ASN A 112 21.48 0.92 -6.38
C ASN A 112 20.54 1.44 -7.46
N HIS A 113 19.55 2.25 -7.06
CA HIS A 113 18.50 2.75 -7.95
C HIS A 113 18.70 4.20 -8.40
N GLY A 114 19.87 4.79 -8.13
CA GLY A 114 20.19 6.17 -8.52
C GLY A 114 19.24 7.23 -7.94
N VAL A 115 18.66 6.96 -6.76
CA VAL A 115 17.76 7.90 -6.07
C VAL A 115 18.57 9.13 -5.65
N PRO A 116 18.19 10.36 -6.01
CA PRO A 116 18.86 11.56 -5.52
C PRO A 116 18.75 11.64 -3.99
N HIS A 117 19.89 11.60 -3.29
CA HIS A 117 19.94 11.63 -1.84
C HIS A 117 21.20 12.34 -1.33
N GLN A 118 21.18 12.75 -0.07
CA GLN A 118 22.32 13.34 0.62
C GLN A 118 22.51 12.65 1.97
N LEU A 119 23.70 12.12 2.23
CA LEU A 119 24.11 11.66 3.56
C LEU A 119 24.55 12.87 4.38
N LEU A 120 23.92 13.07 5.53
CA LEU A 120 24.10 14.19 6.44
C LEU A 120 24.57 13.68 7.79
N GLU A 121 25.64 14.28 8.31
CA GLU A 121 26.31 13.81 9.52
C GLU A 121 26.75 15.01 10.37
N GLY A 122 26.82 14.82 11.70
CA GLY A 122 27.34 15.80 12.63
C GLY A 122 26.76 17.21 12.43
N ALA A 123 27.63 18.19 12.18
CA ALA A 123 27.23 19.58 12.01
C ALA A 123 26.30 19.80 10.80
N ALA A 124 26.50 19.08 9.69
CA ALA A 124 25.68 19.25 8.49
C ALA A 124 24.22 18.82 8.74
N LEU A 125 24.00 17.77 9.53
CA LEU A 125 22.66 17.31 9.92
C LEU A 125 21.96 18.36 10.81
N ARG A 126 22.68 18.88 11.82
CA ARG A 126 22.17 19.89 12.76
C ARG A 126 21.87 21.24 12.09
N GLU A 127 22.76 21.71 11.23
CA GLU A 127 22.60 22.97 10.50
C GLU A 127 21.39 22.92 9.56
N ARG A 128 21.12 21.75 8.96
CA ARG A 128 20.00 21.59 8.04
C ARG A 128 18.65 21.47 8.74
N PHE A 129 18.60 20.77 9.87
CA PHE A 129 17.37 20.53 10.61
C PHE A 129 17.49 21.05 12.04
N PRO A 130 17.60 22.38 12.22
CA PRO A 130 17.81 22.98 13.54
C PRO A 130 16.62 22.76 14.48
N MET A 131 15.45 22.38 13.94
CA MET A 131 14.25 22.05 14.71
C MET A 131 14.31 20.67 15.41
N LEU A 132 15.28 19.83 15.04
CA LEU A 132 15.54 18.53 15.66
C LEU A 132 16.85 18.60 16.46
N ASP A 133 16.79 18.18 17.71
CA ASP A 133 17.94 18.04 18.60
C ASP A 133 18.69 16.74 18.31
N PHE A 134 19.82 16.88 17.64
CA PHE A 134 20.82 15.83 17.47
C PHE A 134 21.99 16.07 18.46
N PRO A 135 22.52 15.04 19.11
CA PRO A 135 23.65 15.18 20.04
C PRO A 135 24.86 15.86 19.39
N ASP A 136 25.51 16.74 20.15
CA ASP A 136 26.80 17.33 19.79
C ASP A 136 27.97 16.40 20.13
N GLY A 137 29.08 16.53 19.41
CA GLY A 137 30.33 15.82 19.68
C GLY A 137 30.70 14.76 18.63
N SER A 138 31.98 14.35 18.64
CA SER A 138 32.54 13.31 17.77
C SER A 138 31.97 11.91 18.02
N ASP A 139 31.27 11.73 19.14
CA ASP A 139 30.78 10.45 19.63
C ASP A 139 29.31 10.19 19.23
N SER A 140 28.65 11.14 18.55
CA SER A 140 27.31 10.91 18.00
C SER A 140 27.40 10.00 16.77
N ASP A 141 26.71 8.87 16.84
CA ASP A 141 26.60 7.90 15.75
C ASP A 141 25.38 8.16 14.84
N LEU A 142 24.60 9.21 15.09
CA LEU A 142 23.42 9.53 14.28
C LEU A 142 23.81 10.10 12.91
N VAL A 143 23.19 9.54 11.88
CA VAL A 143 23.30 10.00 10.49
C VAL A 143 21.91 10.15 9.88
N GLY A 144 21.81 10.97 8.83
CA GLY A 144 20.56 11.17 8.09
C GLY A 144 20.75 10.98 6.59
N VAL A 145 19.82 10.27 5.96
CA VAL A 145 19.66 10.18 4.51
C VAL A 145 18.52 11.10 4.12
N PHE A 146 18.85 12.21 3.45
CA PHE A 146 17.86 13.18 2.98
C PHE A 146 17.55 12.99 1.51
N CYS A 147 16.27 12.80 1.18
CA CYS A 147 15.77 12.76 -0.19
C CYS A 147 14.91 14.00 -0.49
N PRO A 148 15.25 14.83 -1.50
CA PRO A 148 14.55 16.08 -1.78
C PRO A 148 13.15 15.88 -2.40
N ASP A 149 12.87 14.72 -2.99
CA ASP A 149 11.63 14.44 -3.71
C ASP A 149 10.57 13.72 -2.86
N ALA A 150 10.90 13.35 -1.62
CA ALA A 150 9.94 12.84 -0.67
C ALA A 150 8.90 13.92 -0.30
N GLY A 151 7.73 13.47 0.13
CA GLY A 151 6.62 14.39 0.38
C GLY A 151 5.41 13.75 1.05
N VAL A 152 4.34 14.52 1.03
CA VAL A 152 3.10 14.25 1.76
C VAL A 152 1.95 14.20 0.77
N LEU A 153 1.30 13.04 0.68
CA LEU A 153 0.05 12.86 -0.06
C LEU A 153 -1.12 13.23 0.86
N HIS A 154 -2.01 14.11 0.40
CA HIS A 154 -3.28 14.38 1.08
C HIS A 154 -4.20 13.16 0.92
N ALA A 155 -4.40 12.40 2.01
CA ALA A 155 -4.91 11.03 1.93
C ALA A 155 -6.36 10.98 1.42
N THR A 156 -7.27 11.70 2.09
CA THR A 156 -8.69 11.77 1.69
C THR A 156 -8.87 12.39 0.30
N LYS A 157 -8.09 13.44 -0.03
CA LYS A 157 -8.09 14.05 -1.38
C LYS A 157 -7.62 13.09 -2.46
N SER A 158 -6.65 12.23 -2.16
CA SER A 158 -6.14 11.23 -3.11
C SER A 158 -7.18 10.15 -3.40
N VAL A 159 -7.88 9.66 -2.37
CA VAL A 159 -8.97 8.69 -2.57
C VAL A 159 -10.10 9.31 -3.39
N ALA A 160 -10.51 10.53 -3.05
CA ALA A 160 -11.53 11.26 -3.80
C ALA A 160 -11.13 11.49 -5.27
N MET A 161 -9.85 11.80 -5.51
CA MET A 161 -9.28 11.94 -6.85
C MET A 161 -9.52 10.68 -7.70
N PHE A 162 -9.11 9.51 -7.19
CA PHE A 162 -9.23 8.25 -7.93
C PHE A 162 -10.68 7.79 -8.07
N GLN A 163 -11.53 8.03 -7.07
CA GLN A 163 -12.97 7.77 -7.17
C GLN A 163 -13.61 8.63 -8.28
N GLN A 164 -13.24 9.91 -8.35
CA GLN A 164 -13.71 10.82 -9.40
C GLN A 164 -13.20 10.40 -10.78
N LEU A 165 -11.92 10.07 -10.91
CA LEU A 165 -11.35 9.61 -12.18
C LEU A 165 -12.00 8.30 -12.64
N ALA A 166 -12.20 7.33 -11.74
CA ALA A 166 -12.92 6.10 -12.06
C ALA A 166 -14.34 6.39 -12.58
N ALA A 167 -15.08 7.27 -11.90
CA ALA A 167 -16.42 7.66 -12.33
C ALA A 167 -16.42 8.42 -13.69
N ARG A 168 -15.42 9.26 -13.95
CA ARG A 168 -15.24 9.94 -15.25
C ARG A 168 -15.03 8.94 -16.40
N HIS A 169 -14.37 7.82 -16.12
CA HIS A 169 -14.21 6.70 -17.06
C HIS A 169 -15.39 5.71 -17.06
N GLY A 170 -16.49 6.01 -16.37
CA GLY A 170 -17.72 5.23 -16.42
C GLY A 170 -17.88 4.15 -15.34
N ALA A 171 -16.98 4.08 -14.34
CA ALA A 171 -17.18 3.18 -13.20
C ALA A 171 -18.40 3.60 -12.37
N ALA A 172 -19.23 2.64 -11.98
CA ALA A 172 -20.27 2.83 -10.99
C ALA A 172 -19.69 2.72 -9.58
N LEU A 173 -20.02 3.65 -8.69
CA LEU A 173 -19.57 3.65 -7.29
C LEU A 173 -20.79 3.47 -6.38
N ARG A 174 -20.74 2.53 -5.44
CA ARG A 174 -21.81 2.30 -4.45
C ARG A 174 -21.25 2.20 -3.05
N ASP A 175 -21.75 3.08 -2.20
CA ASP A 175 -21.42 3.11 -0.79
C ASP A 175 -22.51 2.38 0.04
N LYS A 176 -22.23 2.18 1.33
CA LYS A 176 -23.11 1.47 2.28
C LYS A 176 -23.57 0.11 1.76
N THR A 177 -22.71 -0.57 1.00
CA THR A 177 -22.99 -1.80 0.27
C THR A 177 -21.94 -2.82 0.65
N ALA A 178 -22.15 -3.50 1.78
CA ALA A 178 -21.21 -4.47 2.30
C ALA A 178 -21.26 -5.74 1.47
N VAL A 179 -20.13 -6.18 0.93
CA VAL A 179 -20.01 -7.50 0.29
C VAL A 179 -19.92 -8.56 1.38
N THR A 180 -20.88 -9.48 1.39
CA THR A 180 -20.98 -10.53 2.40
C THR A 180 -20.48 -11.88 1.91
N ALA A 181 -20.54 -12.14 0.59
CA ALA A 181 -20.01 -13.34 -0.06
C ALA A 181 -19.59 -13.07 -1.51
N ILE A 182 -18.62 -13.85 -1.99
CA ILE A 182 -18.17 -13.89 -3.39
C ILE A 182 -18.12 -15.38 -3.75
N GLU A 183 -18.96 -15.79 -4.69
CA GLU A 183 -19.23 -17.21 -4.96
C GLU A 183 -19.22 -17.45 -6.48
N PRO A 184 -18.88 -18.66 -6.95
CA PRO A 184 -19.15 -19.03 -8.34
C PRO A 184 -20.66 -18.98 -8.61
N LEU A 185 -21.07 -18.40 -9.73
CA LEU A 185 -22.45 -18.47 -10.18
C LEU A 185 -22.74 -19.93 -10.56
N GLN A 186 -23.70 -20.57 -9.89
CA GLN A 186 -24.10 -21.94 -10.21
C GLN A 186 -25.13 -21.92 -11.35
N ASP A 187 -24.81 -22.59 -12.45
CA ASP A 187 -25.66 -22.68 -13.65
C ASP A 187 -26.94 -23.46 -13.39
N LYS A 188 -28.02 -22.79 -12.94
CA LYS A 188 -29.43 -23.19 -13.19
C LYS A 188 -30.46 -22.05 -13.23
N GLU A 189 -30.16 -20.85 -12.73
CA GLU A 189 -31.16 -19.76 -12.65
C GLU A 189 -30.85 -18.53 -13.53
N ALA A 190 -29.66 -18.45 -14.15
CA ALA A 190 -29.26 -17.31 -14.99
C ALA A 190 -29.57 -17.49 -16.50
N ALA A 191 -29.91 -18.69 -16.96
CA ALA A 191 -30.21 -19.00 -18.37
C ALA A 191 -31.66 -18.65 -18.79
N THR A 192 -32.31 -17.71 -18.11
CA THR A 192 -33.63 -17.21 -18.52
C THR A 192 -33.58 -15.69 -18.71
N GLY A 193 -33.00 -15.24 -19.82
CA GLY A 193 -33.17 -13.85 -20.24
C GLY A 193 -32.13 -13.25 -21.19
N VAL A 194 -31.07 -13.96 -21.55
CA VAL A 194 -30.09 -13.48 -22.53
C VAL A 194 -29.98 -14.51 -23.64
N ASP A 195 -30.17 -14.08 -24.89
CA ASP A 195 -29.97 -14.93 -26.07
C ASP A 195 -28.53 -15.44 -26.08
N ASP A 196 -28.38 -16.71 -25.69
CA ASP A 196 -27.12 -17.45 -25.78
C ASP A 196 -26.83 -17.75 -27.26
N CYS A 197 -25.95 -16.93 -27.84
CA CYS A 197 -25.09 -17.35 -28.94
C CYS A 197 -23.78 -16.57 -28.88
N VAL A 198 -22.92 -16.93 -27.92
CA VAL A 198 -21.48 -16.72 -28.05
C VAL A 198 -20.82 -18.09 -27.99
N ASP A 199 -20.48 -18.63 -29.17
CA ASP A 199 -19.55 -19.75 -29.30
C ASP A 199 -18.19 -19.30 -28.74
N GLY A 200 -17.86 -19.74 -27.53
CA GLY A 200 -16.56 -19.48 -26.93
C GLY A 200 -16.55 -19.61 -25.41
N GLY A 201 -16.51 -20.86 -24.91
CA GLY A 201 -16.07 -21.25 -23.56
C GLY A 201 -16.82 -20.61 -22.39
N ASP A 202 -17.57 -21.42 -21.63
CA ASP A 202 -18.23 -21.04 -20.37
C ASP A 202 -17.22 -20.41 -19.38
N ALA A 203 -17.04 -19.09 -19.45
CA ALA A 203 -16.30 -18.35 -18.45
C ALA A 203 -17.20 -18.28 -17.22
N ALA A 204 -16.91 -19.11 -16.24
CA ALA A 204 -17.71 -19.19 -15.03
C ALA A 204 -17.80 -17.79 -14.37
N ARG A 205 -19.03 -17.28 -14.27
CA ARG A 205 -19.32 -15.94 -13.75
C ARG A 205 -19.23 -15.96 -12.22
N ILE A 206 -18.92 -14.81 -11.63
CA ILE A 206 -18.88 -14.58 -10.18
C ILE A 206 -20.23 -13.98 -9.75
N HIS A 207 -20.80 -14.52 -8.68
CA HIS A 207 -21.92 -13.95 -7.94
C HIS A 207 -21.40 -13.20 -6.71
N VAL A 208 -21.63 -11.89 -6.66
CA VAL A 208 -21.24 -11.02 -5.53
C VAL A 208 -22.48 -10.66 -4.72
N VAL A 209 -22.56 -11.20 -3.51
CA VAL A 209 -23.69 -10.96 -2.59
C VAL A 209 -23.38 -9.74 -1.72
N THR A 210 -24.31 -8.80 -1.67
CA THR A 210 -24.17 -7.58 -0.86
C THR A 210 -25.34 -7.36 0.10
N SER A 211 -25.17 -6.43 1.04
CA SER A 211 -26.23 -5.99 1.95
C SER A 211 -27.43 -5.31 1.26
N LYS A 212 -27.34 -5.00 -0.04
CA LYS A 212 -28.39 -4.32 -0.82
C LYS A 212 -28.86 -5.13 -2.04
N GLY A 213 -28.58 -6.44 -2.07
CA GLY A 213 -28.85 -7.32 -3.21
C GLY A 213 -27.57 -7.85 -3.84
N SER A 214 -27.70 -8.56 -4.96
CA SER A 214 -26.57 -9.21 -5.62
C SER A 214 -26.30 -8.64 -7.01
N VAL A 215 -25.05 -8.77 -7.46
CA VAL A 215 -24.61 -8.49 -8.82
C VAL A 215 -23.79 -9.66 -9.35
N THR A 216 -23.61 -9.75 -10.66
CA THR A 216 -22.67 -10.70 -11.27
C THR A 216 -21.49 -9.98 -11.92
N CYS A 217 -20.36 -10.67 -12.04
CA CYS A 217 -19.22 -10.17 -12.80
C CYS A 217 -18.34 -11.28 -13.38
N ASN A 218 -17.41 -10.93 -14.27
CA ASN A 218 -16.44 -11.89 -14.82
C ASN A 218 -15.24 -12.05 -13.87
N ASP A 219 -14.72 -10.93 -13.36
CA ASP A 219 -13.59 -10.90 -12.42
C ASP A 219 -13.94 -10.09 -11.17
N CYS A 220 -13.29 -10.39 -10.05
CA CYS A 220 -13.47 -9.65 -8.80
C CYS A 220 -12.12 -9.23 -8.22
N VAL A 221 -11.96 -7.94 -7.89
CA VAL A 221 -10.78 -7.42 -7.19
C VAL A 221 -11.15 -7.19 -5.72
N VAL A 222 -10.46 -7.85 -4.79
CA VAL A 222 -10.66 -7.67 -3.35
C VAL A 222 -9.57 -6.78 -2.77
N ALA A 223 -9.95 -5.54 -2.44
CA ALA A 223 -9.10 -4.50 -1.85
C ALA A 223 -9.68 -4.00 -0.51
N ALA A 224 -10.22 -4.92 0.30
CA ALA A 224 -11.03 -4.63 1.49
C ALA A 224 -10.22 -4.29 2.76
N GLY A 225 -8.93 -3.97 2.65
CA GLY A 225 -8.06 -3.62 3.78
C GLY A 225 -8.12 -4.64 4.92
N ALA A 226 -8.37 -4.18 6.14
CA ALA A 226 -8.46 -5.04 7.33
C ALA A 226 -9.56 -6.11 7.28
N TRP A 227 -10.54 -5.96 6.39
CA TRP A 227 -11.61 -6.94 6.18
C TRP A 227 -11.29 -7.97 5.09
N ALA A 228 -10.15 -7.85 4.39
CA ALA A 228 -9.78 -8.75 3.30
C ALA A 228 -9.66 -10.20 3.77
N GLY A 229 -9.01 -10.46 4.90
CA GLY A 229 -8.80 -11.82 5.43
C GLY A 229 -10.10 -12.60 5.60
N LYS A 230 -11.08 -12.04 6.34
CA LYS A 230 -12.38 -12.69 6.57
C LYS A 230 -13.22 -12.87 5.30
N LEU A 231 -13.07 -11.98 4.32
CA LEU A 231 -13.82 -12.06 3.06
C LEU A 231 -13.23 -13.12 2.14
N LEU A 232 -11.90 -13.15 2.03
CA LEU A 232 -11.17 -14.10 1.19
C LEU A 232 -11.23 -15.52 1.74
N GLU A 233 -11.16 -15.71 3.06
CA GLU A 233 -11.32 -17.03 3.68
C GLU A 233 -12.70 -17.63 3.36
N ARG A 234 -13.76 -16.81 3.40
CA ARG A 234 -15.12 -17.24 3.02
C ARG A 234 -15.25 -17.54 1.52
N ALA A 235 -14.64 -16.73 0.65
CA ALA A 235 -14.75 -16.88 -0.79
C ALA A 235 -13.89 -18.03 -1.37
N THR A 236 -12.75 -18.32 -0.75
CA THR A 236 -11.72 -19.21 -1.31
C THR A 236 -11.45 -20.44 -0.46
N GLY A 237 -11.94 -20.48 0.79
CA GLY A 237 -11.58 -21.49 1.78
C GLY A 237 -10.13 -21.38 2.28
N ARG A 238 -9.38 -20.34 1.85
CA ARG A 238 -7.97 -20.15 2.21
C ARG A 238 -7.81 -19.02 3.21
N LYS A 239 -7.18 -19.31 4.35
CA LYS A 239 -6.81 -18.31 5.34
C LYS A 239 -5.47 -17.67 4.97
N LEU A 240 -5.51 -16.42 4.53
CA LEU A 240 -4.29 -15.62 4.32
C LEU A 240 -3.72 -15.16 5.67
N PRO A 241 -2.39 -15.03 5.82
CA PRO A 241 -1.74 -14.60 7.05
C PRO A 241 -1.84 -13.06 7.20
N LEU A 242 -3.06 -12.55 7.33
CA LEU A 242 -3.34 -11.13 7.47
C LEU A 242 -3.72 -10.83 8.92
N GLU A 243 -2.97 -9.92 9.56
CA GLU A 243 -3.24 -9.47 10.93
C GLU A 243 -3.57 -7.97 10.94
N PRO A 244 -4.83 -7.59 11.17
CA PRO A 244 -5.16 -6.19 11.34
C PRO A 244 -4.63 -5.66 12.68
N LEU A 245 -4.00 -4.49 12.64
CA LEU A 245 -3.56 -3.76 13.83
C LEU A 245 -4.29 -2.43 13.93
N ARG A 246 -4.69 -2.05 15.13
CA ARG A 246 -5.17 -0.70 15.45
C ARG A 246 -3.99 0.18 15.81
N THR A 247 -3.76 1.20 14.99
CA THR A 247 -2.68 2.18 15.18
C THR A 247 -3.27 3.54 15.61
N THR A 248 -2.46 4.33 16.31
CA THR A 248 -2.80 5.69 16.74
C THR A 248 -1.93 6.68 15.99
N VAL A 249 -2.56 7.69 15.39
CA VAL A 249 -1.85 8.89 14.95
C VAL A 249 -2.05 10.00 15.98
N ALA A 250 -1.00 10.80 16.22
CA ALA A 250 -1.01 11.86 17.22
C ALA A 250 -0.46 13.16 16.65
N TYR A 251 -1.13 14.26 17.02
CA TYR A 251 -0.78 15.62 16.64
C TYR A 251 -0.31 16.41 17.85
N TRP A 252 0.76 17.17 17.66
CA TRP A 252 1.47 17.86 18.72
C TRP A 252 1.67 19.31 18.31
N ARG A 253 1.48 20.22 19.24
CA ARG A 253 1.65 21.65 18.95
C ARG A 253 3.12 21.99 19.00
N VAL A 254 3.58 22.74 18.01
CA VAL A 254 4.93 23.29 17.94
C VAL A 254 4.91 24.76 18.34
N ALA A 255 5.85 25.18 19.17
CA ALA A 255 6.07 26.58 19.48
C ALA A 255 6.87 27.25 18.34
N GLY A 256 6.31 28.29 17.72
CA GLY A 256 7.08 29.20 16.86
C GLY A 256 7.05 28.97 15.35
N GLU A 257 6.13 28.16 14.79
CA GLU A 257 5.90 28.13 13.33
C GLU A 257 4.91 29.20 12.83
N GLY A 258 4.37 30.05 13.71
CA GLY A 258 3.51 31.18 13.35
C GLY A 258 4.30 32.40 12.88
N GLY A 259 4.61 32.47 11.58
CA GLY A 259 5.31 33.62 11.01
C GLY A 259 5.48 33.65 9.49
N ALA A 260 4.40 33.47 8.70
CA ALA A 260 4.18 34.11 7.39
C ALA A 260 2.80 33.71 6.84
N ASP A 261 1.96 34.71 6.57
CA ASP A 261 0.74 34.70 5.75
C ASP A 261 -0.42 33.78 6.18
N ALA A 262 -1.02 34.12 7.32
CA ALA A 262 -2.43 33.83 7.58
C ALA A 262 -3.33 34.80 6.78
N ASP A 263 -3.34 34.69 5.45
CA ASP A 263 -4.25 35.45 4.59
C ASP A 263 -4.59 34.69 3.29
N CYS A 264 -5.05 33.44 3.40
CA CYS A 264 -6.02 32.87 2.45
C CYS A 264 -6.58 31.52 2.94
N ALA A 265 -7.58 31.55 3.81
CA ALA A 265 -8.49 30.41 3.98
C ALA A 265 -9.93 30.92 3.95
N PRO A 266 -10.76 30.54 2.96
CA PRO A 266 -12.18 30.81 3.04
C PRO A 266 -12.79 29.89 4.10
N ALA A 267 -13.35 30.49 5.14
CA ALA A 267 -14.18 29.80 6.11
C ALA A 267 -15.50 29.36 5.45
N ALA A 268 -15.78 28.05 5.44
CA ALA A 268 -17.13 27.50 5.65
C ALA A 268 -17.15 25.96 5.55
N ALA A 269 -17.33 25.28 6.68
CA ALA A 269 -18.08 24.02 6.76
C ALA A 269 -18.50 23.78 8.22
N ALA A 270 -19.43 24.59 8.71
CA ALA A 270 -20.18 24.30 9.93
C ALA A 270 -21.67 24.14 9.56
N ALA A 271 -22.17 22.93 9.79
CA ALA A 271 -23.56 22.55 10.01
C ALA A 271 -24.65 23.10 9.05
N ALA A 272 -25.09 22.25 8.11
CA ALA A 272 -26.41 22.38 7.51
C ALA A 272 -27.44 21.64 8.37
N GLY A 273 -28.33 22.41 9.02
CA GLY A 273 -29.65 21.98 9.48
C GLY A 273 -30.72 22.57 8.55
N ASP A 274 -31.79 21.81 8.34
CA ASP A 274 -32.91 22.08 7.42
C ASP A 274 -33.54 23.48 7.51
N SER A 275 -33.84 24.08 6.35
CA SER A 275 -35.23 24.42 5.94
C SER A 275 -35.26 25.11 4.57
N ALA A 276 -36.37 24.88 3.85
CA ALA A 276 -36.64 25.30 2.49
C ALA A 276 -37.06 26.78 2.35
N ALA A 277 -36.74 27.43 1.21
CA ALA A 277 -37.69 28.04 0.27
C ALA A 277 -37.03 29.08 -0.69
N ALA A 278 -37.27 28.86 -1.99
CA ALA A 278 -37.52 29.79 -3.11
C ALA A 278 -36.73 31.13 -3.28
N GLY A 279 -36.26 31.37 -4.51
CA GLY A 279 -36.28 32.71 -5.11
C GLY A 279 -35.10 33.12 -6.02
N ASN A 280 -35.26 32.89 -7.33
CA ASN A 280 -34.80 33.63 -8.52
C ASN A 280 -33.64 34.68 -8.50
N ALA A 281 -32.92 34.63 -9.63
CA ALA A 281 -32.44 35.72 -10.52
C ALA A 281 -30.94 36.10 -10.54
N ALA A 282 -30.33 35.73 -11.67
CA ALA A 282 -29.33 36.40 -12.51
C ALA A 282 -28.67 37.72 -12.06
N THR A 283 -27.35 37.81 -12.26
CA THR A 283 -26.72 38.75 -13.24
C THR A 283 -25.23 38.44 -13.44
N ALA A 284 -24.77 38.65 -14.67
CA ALA A 284 -23.40 38.56 -15.13
C ALA A 284 -22.56 39.79 -14.76
N ALA A 285 -21.24 39.62 -14.62
CA ALA A 285 -20.25 40.66 -14.90
C ALA A 285 -18.88 40.03 -15.18
N SER A 286 -18.23 40.57 -16.20
CA SER A 286 -16.95 40.21 -16.80
C SER A 286 -15.77 40.88 -16.09
N ASP A 287 -14.58 40.57 -16.64
CA ASP A 287 -13.28 41.26 -16.55
C ASP A 287 -12.27 40.45 -15.72
N GLY A 288 -11.11 40.03 -16.22
CA GLY A 288 -10.27 40.63 -17.26
C GLY A 288 -9.01 41.17 -16.60
N GLY A 289 -7.98 40.33 -16.41
CA GLY A 289 -6.75 40.75 -15.73
C GLY A 289 -5.66 39.69 -15.78
N ALA A 290 -4.95 39.62 -16.90
CA ALA A 290 -3.69 38.88 -17.01
C ALA A 290 -2.59 39.64 -16.25
N CYS A 291 -1.86 38.95 -15.38
CA CYS A 291 -0.62 39.47 -14.79
C CYS A 291 0.48 38.43 -14.95
N SER A 292 1.35 38.68 -15.93
CA SER A 292 2.60 37.95 -16.16
C SER A 292 3.69 38.54 -15.28
N SER A 293 4.27 37.74 -14.38
CA SER A 293 5.55 38.07 -13.73
C SER A 293 6.52 36.90 -13.85
N SER A 294 7.57 37.15 -14.62
CA SER A 294 8.75 36.33 -14.84
C SER A 294 9.49 36.04 -13.52
N SER A 295 9.72 34.74 -13.23
CA SER A 295 10.55 34.28 -12.13
C SER A 295 12.04 34.28 -12.50
N SER A 296 12.81 35.22 -11.97
CA SER A 296 14.27 35.12 -11.93
C SER A 296 14.66 34.27 -10.71
N GLY A 297 15.22 33.08 -10.96
CA GLY A 297 15.69 32.16 -9.94
C GLY A 297 16.85 32.74 -9.13
N SER A 298 16.66 32.79 -7.81
CA SER A 298 17.72 32.96 -6.82
C SER A 298 17.58 31.85 -5.80
N THR A 299 18.47 30.86 -5.86
CA THR A 299 18.63 29.80 -4.87
C THR A 299 19.19 30.38 -3.57
N SER A 300 18.31 30.83 -2.68
CA SER A 300 18.70 31.16 -1.31
C SER A 300 18.97 29.88 -0.53
N LYS A 301 20.20 29.71 -0.03
CA LYS A 301 20.52 28.81 1.09
C LYS A 301 19.82 29.35 2.35
N GLY A 302 18.54 29.04 2.53
CA GLY A 302 17.79 29.32 3.74
C GLY A 302 17.86 28.11 4.68
N SER A 303 18.32 28.32 5.92
CA SER A 303 18.01 27.40 7.01
C SER A 303 16.49 27.37 7.15
N SER A 304 15.88 26.23 6.86
CA SER A 304 14.42 26.08 6.98
C SER A 304 14.09 25.92 8.46
N THR A 305 13.26 26.81 9.00
CA THR A 305 12.67 26.66 10.34
C THR A 305 11.52 25.65 10.36
N THR A 306 11.22 25.01 9.21
CA THR A 306 10.17 24.01 9.08
C THR A 306 10.67 22.63 9.51
N ILE A 307 9.90 21.95 10.34
CA ILE A 307 10.18 20.57 10.74
C ILE A 307 10.15 19.66 9.49
N PRO A 308 11.13 18.77 9.27
CA PRO A 308 11.12 17.92 8.09
C PRO A 308 10.01 16.86 8.19
N LEU A 309 9.61 16.30 7.05
CA LEU A 309 9.08 14.94 7.04
C LEU A 309 10.23 14.02 7.45
N PHE A 310 10.00 13.10 8.38
CA PHE A 310 11.07 12.22 8.84
C PHE A 310 10.62 10.81 9.20
N ILE A 311 11.60 9.90 9.21
CA ILE A 311 11.50 8.55 9.77
C ILE A 311 12.73 8.32 10.64
N ASN A 312 12.51 7.88 11.88
CA ASN A 312 13.53 7.53 12.85
C ASN A 312 13.77 6.01 12.83
N TYR A 313 14.90 5.56 12.28
CA TYR A 313 15.41 4.20 12.30
C TYR A 313 16.18 3.92 13.60
N ASP A 314 15.45 3.95 14.71
CA ASP A 314 15.94 3.57 16.05
C ASP A 314 14.73 3.13 16.89
N GLU A 315 14.95 2.74 18.15
CA GLU A 315 13.86 2.51 19.10
C GLU A 315 13.51 3.79 19.86
N PRO A 316 12.27 4.31 19.74
CA PRO A 316 11.13 3.78 18.98
C PRO A 316 11.15 4.11 17.48
N TYR A 317 10.59 3.21 16.66
CA TYR A 317 10.40 3.45 15.23
C TYR A 317 9.24 4.45 15.00
N VAL A 318 9.60 5.69 14.66
CA VAL A 318 8.70 6.86 14.62
C VAL A 318 8.75 7.51 13.26
N TYR A 319 7.60 7.99 12.78
CA TYR A 319 7.54 8.87 11.62
C TYR A 319 6.90 10.21 11.99
N GLY A 320 7.29 11.25 11.25
CA GLY A 320 6.85 12.61 11.44
C GLY A 320 6.46 13.30 10.14
N ILE A 321 5.45 14.17 10.22
CA ILE A 321 4.98 15.01 9.13
C ILE A 321 4.91 16.45 9.64
N PRO A 322 5.42 17.44 8.87
CA PRO A 322 5.35 18.87 9.24
C PRO A 322 3.91 19.37 9.43
N SER A 323 3.78 20.62 9.88
CA SER A 323 2.52 21.36 10.03
C SER A 323 1.83 21.69 8.69
N LEU A 324 1.59 20.67 7.87
CA LEU A 324 0.89 20.74 6.59
C LEU A 324 -0.59 20.39 6.70
N GLU A 325 -0.95 19.64 7.75
CA GLU A 325 -2.31 19.15 7.96
C GLU A 325 -3.14 20.19 8.72
N PHE A 326 -2.56 20.77 9.78
CA PHE A 326 -3.17 21.80 10.60
C PHE A 326 -2.12 22.86 10.98
N PRO A 327 -2.52 24.15 11.08
CA PRO A 327 -1.62 25.20 11.53
C PRO A 327 -1.00 24.88 12.90
N ASP A 328 0.33 25.04 13.01
CA ASP A 328 1.15 24.80 14.19
C ASP A 328 1.13 23.37 14.77
N LEU A 329 0.54 22.39 14.07
CA LEU A 329 0.49 21.00 14.53
C LEU A 329 1.31 20.08 13.63
N ILE A 330 2.37 19.50 14.20
CA ILE A 330 3.05 18.37 13.57
C ILE A 330 2.33 17.07 13.92
N LYS A 331 2.43 16.11 13.02
CA LYS A 331 2.02 14.74 13.27
C LYS A 331 3.25 13.91 13.55
N VAL A 332 3.29 13.26 14.71
CA VAL A 332 4.38 12.35 15.09
C VAL A 332 3.76 11.12 15.70
N SER A 333 4.09 9.94 15.17
CA SER A 333 3.39 8.70 15.50
C SER A 333 4.31 7.50 15.45
N LEU A 334 4.01 6.50 16.28
CA LEU A 334 4.70 5.21 16.25
C LEU A 334 4.27 4.44 15.00
N HIS A 335 5.23 3.80 14.32
CA HIS A 335 4.92 2.86 13.27
C HIS A 335 4.64 1.47 13.88
N SER A 336 3.55 1.39 14.64
CA SER A 336 3.10 0.16 15.30
C SER A 336 1.60 0.23 15.64
N GLY A 337 1.05 -0.84 16.17
CA GLY A 337 -0.34 -0.89 16.60
C GLY A 337 -0.64 -2.06 17.52
N LEU A 338 -1.83 -2.03 18.13
CA LEU A 338 -2.37 -3.12 18.95
C LEU A 338 -3.12 -4.12 18.06
N PRO A 339 -3.05 -5.44 18.34
CA PRO A 339 -3.84 -6.43 17.62
C PRO A 339 -5.32 -6.06 17.55
N CYS A 340 -5.90 -6.19 16.35
CA CYS A 340 -7.29 -5.86 16.06
C CYS A 340 -7.94 -7.01 15.26
N PRO A 341 -8.13 -8.20 15.86
CA PRO A 341 -8.60 -9.38 15.15
C PRO A 341 -10.00 -9.19 14.54
N ASP A 342 -10.81 -8.31 15.13
CA ASP A 342 -12.12 -7.95 14.62
C ASP A 342 -12.20 -6.44 14.32
N PRO A 343 -12.02 -6.03 13.06
CA PRO A 343 -12.13 -4.62 12.67
C PRO A 343 -13.56 -4.08 12.71
N ASP A 344 -14.61 -4.92 12.81
CA ASP A 344 -16.00 -4.49 12.95
C ASP A 344 -16.31 -4.00 14.37
N ASN A 345 -15.70 -4.65 15.37
CA ASN A 345 -15.95 -4.39 16.79
C ASN A 345 -14.79 -3.68 17.51
N ARG A 346 -13.92 -2.99 16.76
CA ARG A 346 -12.78 -2.27 17.35
C ARG A 346 -13.24 -1.02 18.13
N PRO A 347 -12.52 -0.61 19.20
CA PRO A 347 -12.85 0.63 19.88
C PRO A 347 -12.60 1.85 19.00
N SER A 348 -13.51 2.82 19.04
CA SER A 348 -13.45 4.05 18.25
C SER A 348 -12.38 5.03 18.73
N LEU A 349 -12.04 4.99 20.02
CA LEU A 349 -11.05 5.88 20.61
C LEU A 349 -9.61 5.40 20.33
N PRO A 350 -8.69 6.33 20.02
CA PRO A 350 -7.27 6.02 19.88
C PRO A 350 -6.68 5.55 21.22
N ASP A 351 -5.67 4.68 21.14
CA ASP A 351 -4.89 4.32 22.32
C ASP A 351 -3.88 5.42 22.63
N ALA A 352 -4.05 6.07 23.79
CA ALA A 352 -3.18 7.14 24.26
C ALA A 352 -1.97 6.63 25.06
N HIS A 353 -1.94 5.35 25.44
CA HIS A 353 -0.90 4.82 26.32
C HIS A 353 0.49 4.98 25.68
N ALA A 354 0.69 4.42 24.50
CA ALA A 354 1.96 4.48 23.77
C ALA A 354 2.36 5.92 23.39
N ALA A 355 1.40 6.79 23.09
CA ALA A 355 1.68 8.20 22.85
C ALA A 355 2.30 8.87 24.11
N ARG A 356 1.75 8.61 25.29
CA ARG A 356 2.22 9.20 26.56
C ARG A 356 3.52 8.58 27.07
N THR A 357 3.66 7.27 26.99
CA THR A 357 4.78 6.55 27.61
C THR A 357 5.99 6.39 26.71
N VAL A 358 5.81 6.45 25.39
CA VAL A 358 6.89 6.25 24.40
C VAL A 358 7.17 7.52 23.59
N LEU A 359 6.14 8.14 23.01
CA LEU A 359 6.36 9.31 22.15
C LEU A 359 6.76 10.56 22.93
N VAL A 360 6.19 10.83 24.11
CA VAL A 360 6.54 12.03 24.88
C VAL A 360 8.03 12.09 25.25
N PRO A 361 8.66 11.04 25.84
CA PRO A 361 10.09 11.06 26.09
C PRO A 361 10.93 11.26 24.81
N TRP A 362 10.54 10.61 23.71
CA TRP A 362 11.22 10.75 22.43
C TRP A 362 11.11 12.17 21.85
N LEU A 363 9.92 12.76 21.90
CA LEU A 363 9.67 14.14 21.49
C LEU A 363 10.50 15.12 22.31
N GLN A 364 10.56 14.94 23.63
CA GLN A 364 11.39 15.79 24.49
C GLN A 364 12.88 15.66 24.14
N ALA A 365 13.35 14.46 23.81
CA ALA A 365 14.74 14.23 23.42
C ALA A 365 15.10 14.81 22.04
N ARG A 366 14.12 14.91 21.12
CA ARG A 366 14.34 15.35 19.72
C ARG A 366 13.87 16.77 19.43
N PHE A 367 12.99 17.35 20.24
CA PHE A 367 12.48 18.71 20.04
C PHE A 367 12.68 19.61 21.25
N GLY A 368 13.16 19.06 22.37
CA GLY A 368 13.26 19.81 23.63
C GLY A 368 11.90 20.34 24.06
N ASN A 369 11.85 21.63 24.41
CA ASN A 369 10.62 22.31 24.82
C ASN A 369 9.82 22.91 23.66
N ARG A 370 10.18 22.61 22.40
CA ARG A 370 9.49 23.17 21.22
C ARG A 370 8.17 22.48 20.91
N VAL A 371 7.93 21.28 21.43
CA VAL A 371 6.71 20.50 21.17
C VAL A 371 5.98 20.23 22.48
N THR A 372 4.64 20.27 22.46
CA THR A 372 3.84 19.97 23.64
C THR A 372 4.01 18.52 24.11
N THR A 373 3.91 18.30 25.41
CA THR A 373 3.94 16.95 26.02
C THR A 373 2.57 16.28 26.05
N GLU A 374 1.51 17.01 25.72
CA GLU A 374 0.16 16.49 25.53
C GLU A 374 -0.21 16.57 24.04
N PRO A 375 -0.75 15.49 23.46
CA PRO A 375 -1.24 15.53 22.10
C PRO A 375 -2.48 16.41 22.02
N VAL A 376 -2.54 17.28 21.01
CA VAL A 376 -3.70 18.15 20.73
C VAL A 376 -4.85 17.33 20.15
N MET A 377 -4.52 16.34 19.32
CA MET A 377 -5.48 15.47 18.67
C MET A 377 -4.87 14.08 18.52
N MET A 378 -5.70 13.05 18.58
CA MET A 378 -5.34 11.69 18.21
C MET A 378 -6.44 11.07 17.38
N GLU A 379 -6.06 10.18 16.46
CA GLU A 379 -7.02 9.41 15.67
C GLU A 379 -6.63 7.94 15.63
N SER A 380 -7.64 7.07 15.57
CA SER A 380 -7.43 5.64 15.36
C SER A 380 -7.46 5.31 13.88
N CYS A 381 -6.49 4.52 13.42
CA CYS A 381 -6.41 3.99 12.07
C CYS A 381 -6.14 2.46 12.12
N LEU A 382 -6.05 1.82 10.96
CA LEU A 382 -5.75 0.40 10.84
C LEU A 382 -4.56 0.13 9.93
N TYR A 383 -3.72 -0.80 10.33
CA TYR A 383 -2.84 -1.55 9.43
C TYR A 383 -3.39 -2.95 9.19
N THR A 384 -2.88 -3.62 8.16
CA THR A 384 -3.13 -5.04 7.91
C THR A 384 -1.81 -5.64 7.51
N MET A 385 -1.20 -6.35 8.45
CA MET A 385 0.16 -6.84 8.37
C MET A 385 0.19 -8.21 7.71
N THR A 386 1.23 -8.44 6.93
CA THR A 386 1.76 -9.76 6.57
C THR A 386 2.96 -10.09 7.47
N PRO A 387 3.34 -11.37 7.63
CA PRO A 387 4.45 -11.75 8.50
C PRO A 387 5.80 -11.17 8.05
N ASP A 388 6.00 -11.03 6.74
CA ASP A 388 7.18 -10.45 6.10
C ASP A 388 7.03 -8.94 5.79
N GLN A 389 5.86 -8.38 6.10
CA GLN A 389 5.50 -6.98 5.83
C GLN A 389 5.41 -6.61 4.34
N ASP A 390 5.47 -7.60 3.44
CA ASP A 390 5.30 -7.42 2.00
C ASP A 390 3.83 -7.49 1.56
N PHE A 391 3.53 -6.87 0.42
CA PHE A 391 2.16 -6.79 -0.09
C PHE A 391 1.73 -8.10 -0.77
N ILE A 392 0.45 -8.45 -0.62
CA ILE A 392 -0.17 -9.55 -1.37
C ILE A 392 -0.96 -8.95 -2.54
N ILE A 393 -0.43 -9.13 -3.75
CA ILE A 393 -1.07 -8.73 -5.01
C ILE A 393 -1.00 -9.92 -5.97
N ASP A 394 -2.07 -10.70 -6.06
CA ASP A 394 -2.06 -11.96 -6.83
C ASP A 394 -3.48 -12.44 -7.18
N ARG A 395 -3.57 -13.48 -8.01
CA ARG A 395 -4.82 -14.21 -8.28
C ARG A 395 -5.00 -15.34 -7.25
N ILE A 396 -6.21 -15.48 -6.74
CA ILE A 396 -6.63 -16.61 -5.91
C ILE A 396 -7.87 -17.25 -6.57
N PRO A 397 -7.85 -18.56 -6.84
CA PRO A 397 -9.03 -19.23 -7.39
C PRO A 397 -10.15 -19.27 -6.34
N LEU A 398 -11.40 -19.15 -6.81
CA LEU A 398 -12.57 -19.42 -5.96
C LEU A 398 -12.57 -20.88 -5.49
N ALA A 399 -13.17 -21.13 -4.32
CA ALA A 399 -13.45 -22.49 -3.89
C ALA A 399 -14.41 -23.15 -4.89
N SER A 400 -14.02 -24.28 -5.48
CA SER A 400 -14.96 -25.10 -6.24
C SER A 400 -16.01 -25.63 -5.26
N GLY A 401 -17.30 -25.51 -5.60
CA GLY A 401 -18.42 -25.90 -4.73
C GLY A 401 -18.51 -27.40 -4.39
N LYS A 402 -17.45 -28.19 -4.58
CA LYS A 402 -17.33 -29.57 -4.12
C LYS A 402 -16.41 -29.58 -2.91
N GLY A 403 -16.99 -29.71 -1.72
CA GLY A 403 -16.22 -29.99 -0.52
C GLY A 403 -15.48 -31.32 -0.66
N GLU A 404 -14.21 -31.27 -1.04
CA GLU A 404 -13.28 -32.36 -0.77
C GLU A 404 -12.62 -32.08 0.58
N GLN A 405 -13.07 -32.82 1.59
CA GLN A 405 -12.25 -33.12 2.75
C GLN A 405 -11.01 -33.85 2.24
N VAL A 406 -9.90 -33.15 2.04
CA VAL A 406 -8.60 -33.81 1.90
C VAL A 406 -8.17 -34.18 3.31
N ALA A 407 -8.49 -35.42 3.68
CA ALA A 407 -7.91 -36.07 4.83
C ALA A 407 -6.39 -36.13 4.68
N GLU A 408 -5.67 -35.80 5.75
CA GLU A 408 -4.25 -36.14 5.92
C GLU A 408 -4.07 -37.66 5.80
N GLU A 409 -3.55 -38.13 4.68
CA GLU A 409 -2.85 -39.41 4.64
C GLU A 409 -1.48 -39.25 3.98
N SER A 410 -0.50 -39.04 4.85
CA SER A 410 0.92 -39.27 4.65
C SER A 410 1.15 -40.68 4.12
N GLN A 411 1.81 -40.83 2.98
CA GLN A 411 2.62 -42.02 2.71
C GLN A 411 3.74 -41.72 1.72
N GLU A 412 4.96 -41.78 2.28
CA GLU A 412 6.23 -41.90 1.56
C GLU A 412 6.13 -42.97 0.48
N ARG A 413 6.47 -42.60 -0.76
CA ARG A 413 6.94 -43.57 -1.76
C ARG A 413 8.27 -43.06 -2.29
N ASP A 414 9.34 -43.59 -1.71
CA ASP A 414 10.69 -43.58 -2.25
C ASP A 414 10.68 -44.15 -3.67
N ALA A 415 10.88 -43.29 -4.66
CA ALA A 415 11.20 -43.71 -6.02
C ALA A 415 12.68 -44.10 -6.06
N LYS A 416 12.93 -45.40 -5.95
CA LYS A 416 14.19 -46.06 -6.28
C LYS A 416 14.56 -45.74 -7.73
N LEU A 417 15.69 -45.05 -7.94
CA LEU A 417 16.36 -45.00 -9.25
C LEU A 417 16.72 -46.43 -9.66
N VAL A 418 16.18 -46.89 -10.79
CA VAL A 418 16.69 -48.02 -11.55
C VAL A 418 17.24 -47.44 -12.85
N LEU A 419 18.56 -47.49 -12.99
CA LEU A 419 19.25 -47.31 -14.25
C LEU A 419 18.98 -48.54 -15.12
N GLY A 420 18.53 -48.32 -16.35
CA GLY A 420 18.34 -49.36 -17.35
C GLY A 420 18.56 -48.78 -18.73
N ASP A 421 19.69 -49.13 -19.33
CA ASP A 421 20.04 -48.90 -20.73
C ASP A 421 19.10 -49.68 -21.66
N GLY A 422 18.80 -49.13 -22.86
CA GLY A 422 18.36 -49.95 -23.98
C GLY A 422 17.34 -49.34 -24.95
N GLU A 423 17.88 -48.85 -26.06
CA GLU A 423 17.40 -49.03 -27.44
C GLU A 423 16.20 -48.25 -28.02
N GLN A 424 16.41 -47.91 -29.30
CA GLN A 424 15.60 -47.13 -30.22
C GLN A 424 14.31 -47.83 -30.64
N GLY A 425 13.24 -47.05 -30.82
CA GLY A 425 12.03 -47.48 -31.51
C GLY A 425 11.22 -46.28 -31.98
N ASP A 426 11.20 -46.06 -33.29
CA ASP A 426 10.34 -45.09 -33.99
C ASP A 426 8.86 -45.43 -33.78
N GLY A 427 8.07 -44.46 -33.35
CA GLY A 427 6.62 -44.61 -33.18
C GLY A 427 5.93 -43.25 -33.21
N ALA A 428 5.29 -42.94 -34.34
CA ALA A 428 4.38 -41.81 -34.48
C ALA A 428 3.20 -41.96 -33.50
N GLY A 429 3.10 -41.05 -32.52
CA GLY A 429 1.98 -40.93 -31.60
C GLY A 429 1.31 -39.57 -31.83
N GLU A 430 0.00 -39.62 -32.12
CA GLU A 430 -0.88 -38.46 -32.26
C GLU A 430 -0.73 -37.49 -31.07
N GLU A 431 -0.44 -36.22 -31.36
CA GLU A 431 -0.62 -35.14 -30.40
C GLU A 431 -2.11 -35.02 -30.10
N SER A 432 -2.54 -35.46 -28.92
CA SER A 432 -3.81 -35.06 -28.34
C SER A 432 -3.82 -33.53 -28.21
N PRO A 433 -4.85 -32.82 -28.72
CA PRO A 433 -4.90 -31.38 -28.59
C PRO A 433 -4.92 -31.04 -27.10
N GLY A 434 -3.93 -30.22 -26.71
CA GLY A 434 -3.73 -29.80 -25.33
C GLY A 434 -5.05 -29.36 -24.71
N GLU A 435 -5.33 -29.92 -23.54
CA GLU A 435 -6.45 -29.53 -22.71
C GLU A 435 -6.36 -28.02 -22.49
N VAL A 436 -7.25 -27.27 -23.14
CA VAL A 436 -7.44 -25.85 -22.89
C VAL A 436 -7.99 -25.76 -21.47
N VAL A 437 -7.09 -25.59 -20.50
CA VAL A 437 -7.46 -25.30 -19.11
C VAL A 437 -8.33 -24.06 -19.16
N GLY A 438 -9.64 -24.24 -18.97
CA GLY A 438 -10.61 -23.15 -18.97
C GLY A 438 -10.15 -22.05 -18.03
N ARG A 439 -10.36 -20.79 -18.42
CA ARG A 439 -10.03 -19.61 -17.61
C ARG A 439 -10.82 -19.71 -16.30
N GLY A 440 -10.22 -20.32 -15.28
CA GLY A 440 -10.84 -20.52 -13.98
C GLY A 440 -11.30 -19.19 -13.40
N VAL A 441 -12.34 -19.23 -12.57
CA VAL A 441 -12.90 -18.02 -11.95
C VAL A 441 -11.85 -17.40 -11.02
N ASN A 442 -11.42 -16.18 -11.32
CA ASN A 442 -10.30 -15.55 -10.63
C ASN A 442 -10.78 -14.41 -9.73
N ILE A 443 -10.34 -14.44 -8.46
CA ILE A 443 -10.30 -13.26 -7.60
C ILE A 443 -8.89 -12.68 -7.71
N VAL A 444 -8.75 -11.39 -7.98
CA VAL A 444 -7.49 -10.65 -7.77
C VAL A 444 -7.52 -10.08 -6.36
N VAL A 445 -6.49 -10.34 -5.57
CA VAL A 445 -6.34 -9.82 -4.21
C VAL A 445 -5.35 -8.66 -4.22
N ALA A 446 -5.68 -7.61 -3.47
CA ALA A 446 -4.78 -6.52 -3.13
C ALA A 446 -4.89 -6.27 -1.61
N ALA A 447 -4.00 -6.87 -0.82
CA ALA A 447 -4.08 -6.90 0.64
C ALA A 447 -2.69 -6.89 1.31
N GLY A 448 -2.65 -6.81 2.65
CA GLY A 448 -1.40 -6.97 3.39
C GLY A 448 -0.42 -5.78 3.26
N PHE A 449 -0.94 -4.55 3.17
CA PHE A 449 -0.11 -3.37 2.90
C PHE A 449 0.74 -2.86 4.07
N SER A 450 0.72 -3.57 5.21
CA SER A 450 1.66 -3.48 6.33
C SER A 450 2.00 -2.06 6.80
N GLY A 451 1.02 -1.15 6.74
CA GLY A 451 1.15 0.24 7.17
C GLY A 451 1.93 1.16 6.24
N HIS A 452 2.40 0.70 5.08
CA HIS A 452 3.23 1.50 4.17
C HIS A 452 2.77 1.51 2.71
N GLY A 453 1.68 0.84 2.35
CA GLY A 453 1.21 0.71 0.96
C GLY A 453 0.59 1.94 0.28
N PHE A 454 0.10 2.97 1.00
CA PHE A 454 -0.69 4.05 0.39
C PHE A 454 0.01 4.72 -0.81
N LYS A 455 1.32 4.94 -0.70
CA LYS A 455 2.15 5.57 -1.74
C LYS A 455 2.25 4.74 -3.03
N PHE A 456 1.95 3.45 -2.98
CA PHE A 456 1.91 2.57 -4.14
C PHE A 456 0.51 2.44 -4.75
N GLY A 457 -0.51 3.13 -4.22
CA GLY A 457 -1.91 3.01 -4.66
C GLY A 457 -2.10 2.94 -6.18
N PRO A 458 -1.59 3.91 -6.97
CA PRO A 458 -1.72 3.87 -8.42
C PRO A 458 -1.02 2.67 -9.08
N LEU A 459 0.16 2.30 -8.58
CA LEU A 459 0.90 1.13 -9.06
C LEU A 459 0.16 -0.17 -8.76
N VAL A 460 -0.38 -0.32 -7.55
CA VAL A 460 -1.20 -1.46 -7.15
C VAL A 460 -2.48 -1.53 -8.00
N GLY A 461 -3.11 -0.38 -8.28
CA GLY A 461 -4.27 -0.31 -9.16
C GLY A 461 -3.94 -0.80 -10.57
N LYS A 462 -2.79 -0.39 -11.12
CA LYS A 462 -2.30 -0.86 -12.42
C LYS A 462 -2.02 -2.36 -12.40
N MET A 463 -1.31 -2.88 -11.39
CA MET A 463 -1.02 -4.31 -11.25
C MET A 463 -2.30 -5.14 -11.14
N ALA A 464 -3.29 -4.70 -10.35
CA ALA A 464 -4.58 -5.37 -10.24
C ALA A 464 -5.31 -5.40 -11.59
N ALA A 465 -5.31 -4.29 -12.34
CA ALA A 465 -5.89 -4.24 -13.67
C ALA A 465 -5.16 -5.16 -14.68
N ASP A 466 -3.83 -5.20 -14.64
CA ASP A 466 -3.01 -6.11 -15.47
C ASP A 466 -3.35 -7.58 -15.19
N LEU A 467 -3.49 -7.94 -13.90
CA LEU A 467 -3.92 -9.28 -13.45
C LEU A 467 -5.35 -9.62 -13.86
N VAL A 468 -6.29 -8.68 -13.92
CA VAL A 468 -7.63 -8.95 -14.44
C VAL A 468 -7.60 -9.18 -15.95
N MET A 469 -6.91 -8.29 -16.69
CA MET A 469 -6.98 -8.24 -18.15
C MET A 469 -6.19 -9.35 -18.85
N GLY A 470 -5.26 -10.01 -18.16
CA GLY A 470 -4.51 -11.13 -18.74
C GLY A 470 -3.34 -10.73 -19.64
N HIS A 471 -2.90 -9.47 -19.58
CA HIS A 471 -1.64 -9.05 -20.19
C HIS A 471 -0.45 -9.62 -19.40
N ALA A 472 -0.18 -10.90 -19.63
CA ALA A 472 1.20 -11.35 -19.80
C ALA A 472 1.51 -11.19 -21.29
N ASP A 473 1.56 -9.95 -21.79
CA ASP A 473 2.24 -9.73 -23.05
C ASP A 473 3.67 -10.20 -22.81
N GLY A 474 4.19 -11.07 -23.68
CA GLY A 474 5.52 -11.69 -23.59
C GLY A 474 6.72 -10.73 -23.60
N THR A 475 6.54 -9.51 -23.12
CA THR A 475 7.52 -8.46 -22.84
C THR A 475 7.68 -8.15 -21.35
N THR A 476 6.88 -8.73 -20.44
CA THR A 476 7.18 -8.72 -18.99
C THR A 476 7.92 -9.98 -18.56
N GLY A 477 9.16 -10.11 -19.00
CA GLY A 477 10.12 -10.91 -18.22
C GLY A 477 10.38 -10.18 -16.91
N GLY A 478 9.59 -10.44 -15.86
CA GLY A 478 10.04 -10.13 -14.49
C GLY A 478 9.10 -9.45 -13.50
N VAL A 479 7.77 -9.57 -13.59
CA VAL A 479 6.90 -9.20 -12.45
C VAL A 479 5.98 -10.36 -12.07
N SER A 480 6.57 -11.50 -11.76
CA SER A 480 5.88 -12.61 -11.10
C SER A 480 6.05 -12.46 -9.58
N SER A 481 4.99 -11.97 -8.91
CA SER A 481 4.75 -11.97 -7.46
C SER A 481 5.81 -11.31 -6.56
N ILE A 482 5.41 -10.32 -5.75
CA ILE A 482 6.19 -9.93 -4.56
C ILE A 482 6.00 -10.92 -3.39
N SER A 483 5.01 -11.82 -3.47
CA SER A 483 4.87 -12.95 -2.54
C SER A 483 3.97 -14.04 -3.15
N GLY A 484 4.51 -14.86 -4.06
CA GLY A 484 3.71 -15.86 -4.78
C GLY A 484 3.17 -16.95 -3.87
N ILE A 485 1.85 -17.05 -3.77
CA ILE A 485 1.17 -18.16 -3.10
C ILE A 485 0.89 -19.25 -4.15
N GLY A 486 1.85 -20.18 -4.28
CA GLY A 486 1.67 -21.44 -5.05
C GLY A 486 2.90 -21.84 -5.86
N GLY A 487 3.59 -22.90 -5.43
CA GLY A 487 4.86 -23.35 -6.04
C GLY A 487 4.73 -24.40 -7.14
N PHE A 488 5.80 -24.56 -7.92
CA PHE A 488 6.26 -25.82 -8.51
C PHE A 488 7.80 -25.82 -8.60
N SER A 489 8.39 -27.00 -8.52
CA SER A 489 9.79 -27.27 -8.17
C SER A 489 10.77 -27.27 -9.34
N GLY A 490 11.98 -26.76 -9.07
CA GLY A 490 13.24 -27.48 -9.34
C GLY A 490 13.99 -27.15 -10.63
N VAL A 491 15.04 -26.32 -10.52
CA VAL A 491 16.22 -26.37 -11.41
C VAL A 491 17.47 -26.00 -10.58
N LYS A 492 18.53 -26.80 -10.68
CA LYS A 492 19.89 -26.49 -10.19
C LYS A 492 20.54 -25.50 -11.17
N LEU A 493 21.25 -24.49 -10.66
CA LEU A 493 22.16 -23.71 -11.49
C LEU A 493 23.59 -23.90 -10.99
N ASP A 494 24.46 -24.26 -11.93
CA ASP A 494 25.92 -24.29 -11.83
C ASP A 494 26.48 -22.86 -11.80
N ASP A 495 27.64 -22.73 -11.14
CA ASP A 495 28.41 -21.50 -10.98
C ASP A 495 29.08 -21.06 -12.30
N GLY A 496 29.13 -19.75 -12.58
CA GLY A 496 29.92 -19.25 -13.72
C GLY A 496 29.89 -17.73 -14.00
N GLU A 497 30.89 -17.05 -13.44
CA GLU A 497 31.69 -15.91 -13.96
C GLU A 497 31.09 -14.52 -14.29
N GLU A 498 31.86 -13.53 -13.82
CA GLU A 498 31.77 -12.07 -13.95
C GLU A 498 31.92 -11.57 -15.40
N ASN A 499 31.33 -10.42 -15.75
CA ASN A 499 32.06 -9.34 -16.46
C ASN A 499 31.28 -8.00 -16.64
N GLU A 500 32.02 -6.95 -16.30
CA GLU A 500 32.15 -5.57 -16.84
C GLU A 500 30.95 -4.62 -17.07
N ALA A 501 31.17 -3.41 -16.54
CA ALA A 501 30.29 -2.25 -16.54
C ALA A 501 30.33 -1.45 -17.86
N GLY A 502 29.16 -1.03 -18.33
CA GLY A 502 29.02 -0.09 -19.45
C GLY A 502 27.67 0.64 -19.45
N ASN A 503 27.71 1.94 -19.14
CA ASN A 503 26.84 3.01 -19.63
C ASN A 503 25.30 2.88 -19.46
N LEU A 504 24.79 3.01 -18.22
CA LEU A 504 23.36 2.92 -17.85
C LEU A 504 22.50 4.20 -18.07
N GLY A 505 23.04 5.27 -18.66
CA GLY A 505 22.40 6.60 -18.63
C GLY A 505 21.26 6.82 -19.64
N SER A 506 21.30 6.17 -20.80
CA SER A 506 20.30 6.37 -21.88
C SER A 506 19.14 5.36 -21.83
N ASP A 507 19.37 4.19 -21.24
CA ASP A 507 18.47 3.04 -21.39
C ASP A 507 17.33 3.07 -20.38
N VAL A 508 17.48 3.78 -19.25
CA VAL A 508 16.44 3.95 -18.24
C VAL A 508 15.24 4.74 -18.77
N LEU A 509 15.46 5.71 -19.68
CA LEU A 509 14.38 6.49 -20.27
C LEU A 509 13.60 5.71 -21.35
N GLU A 510 14.22 4.70 -21.97
CA GLU A 510 13.55 3.76 -22.87
C GLU A 510 12.86 2.62 -22.09
N MET A 511 13.42 2.17 -20.97
CA MET A 511 12.81 1.20 -20.06
C MET A 511 11.49 1.69 -19.44
N VAL A 512 11.37 2.99 -19.15
CA VAL A 512 10.11 3.61 -18.71
C VAL A 512 9.07 3.65 -19.83
N LYS A 513 9.48 3.70 -21.10
CA LYS A 513 8.58 3.60 -22.26
C LYS A 513 8.20 2.16 -22.59
N CYS A 514 9.04 1.19 -22.26
CA CYS A 514 8.87 -0.23 -22.58
C CYS A 514 8.37 -1.10 -21.40
N GLY A 515 8.22 -0.56 -20.19
CA GLY A 515 7.62 -1.26 -19.05
C GLY A 515 8.45 -2.44 -18.50
N VAL A 516 9.75 -2.50 -18.80
CA VAL A 516 10.63 -3.60 -18.38
C VAL A 516 11.40 -3.19 -17.11
N VAL A 517 11.07 -3.82 -15.98
CA VAL A 517 11.89 -3.80 -14.75
C VAL A 517 12.60 -5.16 -14.66
N PRO A 518 13.93 -5.24 -14.46
CA PRO A 518 14.61 -6.52 -14.33
C PRO A 518 14.11 -7.32 -13.13
N SER A 519 13.83 -8.61 -13.31
CA SER A 519 13.49 -9.53 -12.21
C SER A 519 14.68 -9.73 -11.29
N LEU A 520 14.51 -9.51 -9.99
CA LEU A 520 15.45 -9.96 -8.95
C LEU A 520 14.80 -11.11 -8.16
N PHE A 521 15.54 -12.20 -8.02
CA PHE A 521 15.08 -13.52 -7.57
C PHE A 521 14.72 -13.61 -6.07
N SER A 522 13.76 -14.50 -5.80
CA SER A 522 13.03 -14.91 -4.57
C SER A 522 13.81 -15.25 -3.28
N TYR A 523 13.11 -15.10 -2.13
CA TYR A 523 13.39 -15.82 -0.88
C TYR A 523 12.47 -17.03 -0.67
N ARG A 524 13.02 -18.15 -0.16
CA ARG A 524 12.35 -19.43 0.06
C ARG A 524 12.54 -19.86 1.51
N ARG A 525 11.51 -19.77 2.37
CA ARG A 525 11.49 -20.55 3.64
C ARG A 525 10.11 -20.65 4.29
N PHE A 526 9.15 -21.41 3.76
CA PHE A 526 8.01 -21.84 4.59
C PHE A 526 7.25 -23.07 4.08
N LEU A 527 7.92 -24.18 3.76
CA LEU A 527 7.26 -25.51 3.65
C LEU A 527 8.21 -26.69 3.94
N LYS A 528 9.13 -26.55 4.90
CA LYS A 528 9.77 -27.72 5.54
C LYS A 528 9.83 -27.46 7.03
N GLY A 529 9.05 -28.23 7.79
CA GLY A 529 8.98 -28.18 9.23
C GLY A 529 10.38 -28.23 9.84
N GLY A 530 10.71 -27.20 10.61
CA GLY A 530 11.93 -27.10 11.39
C GLY A 530 11.74 -25.95 12.35
N GLN A 531 11.46 -26.27 13.62
CA GLN A 531 11.43 -25.30 14.71
C GLN A 531 12.78 -24.58 14.76
N GLY A 532 12.82 -23.37 14.21
CA GLY A 532 13.95 -22.46 14.30
C GLY A 532 13.41 -21.09 14.67
N ASN A 533 13.70 -20.64 15.89
CA ASN A 533 13.37 -19.31 16.38
C ASN A 533 13.93 -18.23 15.43
N LEU A 534 13.06 -17.64 14.61
CA LEU A 534 13.30 -16.34 13.98
C LEU A 534 12.53 -15.31 14.81
N LYS A 535 13.29 -14.47 15.55
CA LYS A 535 12.74 -13.31 16.22
C LYS A 535 12.23 -12.34 15.15
N ALA A 536 10.94 -12.04 15.17
CA ALA A 536 10.38 -10.89 14.47
C ALA A 536 11.04 -9.62 15.03
N CYS A 537 11.73 -8.86 14.18
CA CYS A 537 12.13 -7.49 14.50
C CYS A 537 10.91 -6.58 14.30
N GLY A 538 10.19 -6.38 15.40
CA GLY A 538 9.11 -5.43 15.59
C GLY A 538 8.67 -5.55 17.05
N PRO A 539 8.49 -4.44 17.79
CA PRO A 539 8.27 -4.51 19.23
C PRO A 539 6.89 -5.14 19.51
N GLN A 540 6.89 -6.44 19.81
CA GLN A 540 5.77 -7.06 20.51
C GLN A 540 5.74 -6.52 21.93
N VAL A 541 4.92 -5.50 22.17
CA VAL A 541 4.52 -5.11 23.53
C VAL A 541 3.68 -6.25 24.09
N ARG A 542 4.31 -7.14 24.87
CA ARG A 542 3.59 -8.16 25.64
C ARG A 542 3.01 -7.50 26.89
N PRO A 543 1.71 -7.70 27.20
CA PRO A 543 1.17 -7.29 28.49
C PRO A 543 1.75 -8.22 29.56
N VAL A 544 2.59 -7.70 30.45
CA VAL A 544 2.99 -8.41 31.67
C VAL A 544 2.05 -7.96 32.79
N GLY A 545 1.19 -8.88 33.21
CA GLY A 545 0.35 -8.72 34.38
C GLY A 545 1.17 -8.66 35.66
N ASP A 546 0.67 -7.83 36.58
CA ASP A 546 0.89 -7.85 38.02
C ASP A 546 2.33 -7.62 38.54
N GLY A 547 2.62 -6.33 38.73
CA GLY A 547 3.18 -5.81 39.98
C GLY A 547 4.43 -6.48 40.54
N LYS A 548 5.61 -6.00 40.10
CA LYS A 548 6.75 -5.59 40.95
C LYS A 548 7.94 -5.14 40.08
N LEU A 549 8.51 -3.99 40.45
CA LEU A 549 9.82 -3.50 40.00
C LEU A 549 10.94 -4.43 40.46
N LEU A 550 11.88 -4.75 39.56
CA LEU A 550 13.27 -5.03 39.94
C LEU A 550 14.24 -4.44 38.92
N MET A 551 15.03 -3.47 39.39
CA MET A 551 16.32 -3.08 38.84
C MET A 551 17.29 -4.25 38.93
N GLY A 552 18.11 -4.46 37.89
CA GLY A 552 19.21 -5.41 37.91
C GLY A 552 20.02 -5.34 36.62
N GLY A 553 21.11 -4.57 36.64
CA GLY A 553 22.13 -4.61 35.60
C GLY A 553 23.12 -5.75 35.84
N THR A 554 23.68 -6.26 34.74
CA THR A 554 25.01 -6.88 34.57
C THR A 554 25.23 -6.89 33.04
N GLY A 555 26.33 -6.44 32.44
CA GLY A 555 27.72 -6.69 32.78
C GLY A 555 28.30 -7.68 31.76
N THR A 556 28.96 -7.15 30.73
CA THR A 556 30.09 -7.68 29.92
C THR A 556 30.26 -9.19 29.71
N GLY A 557 30.51 -9.62 28.47
CA GLY A 557 31.33 -10.81 28.19
C GLY A 557 31.21 -11.42 26.79
N TYR A 558 32.11 -10.97 25.91
CA TYR A 558 32.50 -11.51 24.59
C TYR A 558 31.59 -11.31 23.38
#